data_AF-A0A0B1TG26-F1
#
_entry.id   AF-A0A0B1TG26-F1
#
_cell.length_a   1.000
_cell.length_b   1.000
_cell.length_c   1.000
_cell.angle_alpha   90.00
_cell.angle_beta   90.00
_cell.angle_gamma   90.00
#
_symmetry.space_group_name_H-M   'P 1'
#
loop_
_entity.id
_entity.type
_entity.pdbx_description
1 polymer ?
#
loop_
_entity_poly.entity_id
_entity_poly.type
_entity_poly.pdbx_seq_one_letter_code
_entity_poly.pdbx_strand_id
1 'polypeptide(L)'
;MKRRLSIGIALVGGSRFVILDEPTAGVDVNSRKEIWTLLQNNKKGRTILLSTHHMDEADILSDRIAILSEGRLISLGSSIFLKNKFGEAFQLFACKKDRSIDYTAIITRITTEATIPIRLHDQTEEELVFS
;
A
#
# COMPACT_ATOMS: atom_id res chain seq x y z
N MET A 1 -17.09 -16.85 0.66
CA MET A 1 -16.90 -17.98 1.60
C MET A 1 -15.79 -18.97 1.21
N LYS A 2 -15.68 -19.41 -0.05
CA LYS A 2 -14.68 -20.43 -0.47
C LYS A 2 -13.21 -20.08 -0.13
N ARG A 3 -12.82 -18.81 -0.28
CA ARG A 3 -11.44 -18.34 -0.03
C ARG A 3 -11.01 -18.48 1.44
N ARG A 4 -11.87 -18.05 2.37
CA ARG A 4 -11.64 -18.16 3.83
C ARG A 4 -11.44 -19.61 4.27
N LEU A 5 -12.24 -20.53 3.74
CA LEU A 5 -12.08 -21.95 4.02
C LEU A 5 -10.74 -22.48 3.54
N SER A 6 -10.34 -22.13 2.30
CA SER A 6 -9.03 -22.52 1.75
C SER A 6 -7.86 -22.03 2.62
N ILE A 7 -7.93 -20.79 3.09
CA ILE A 7 -6.92 -20.24 4.01
C ILE A 7 -6.95 -21.01 5.33
N GLY A 8 -8.13 -21.28 5.89
CA GLY A 8 -8.28 -22.08 7.11
C GLY A 8 -7.65 -23.47 6.99
N ILE A 9 -7.87 -24.17 5.88
CA ILE A 9 -7.26 -25.47 5.59
C ILE A 9 -5.73 -25.38 5.53
N ALA A 10 -5.18 -24.33 4.92
CA ALA A 10 -3.73 -24.13 4.85
C ALA A 10 -3.08 -23.90 6.24
N LEU A 11 -3.82 -23.29 7.17
CA LEU A 11 -3.30 -22.91 8.48
C LEU A 11 -3.53 -23.98 9.57
N VAL A 12 -4.64 -24.73 9.51
CA VAL A 12 -5.05 -25.69 10.56
C VAL A 12 -4.04 -26.83 10.74
N GLY A 13 -3.36 -27.24 9.67
CA GLY A 13 -2.39 -28.33 9.71
C GLY A 13 -1.05 -28.01 10.39
N GLY A 14 -0.90 -26.83 11.01
CA GLY A 14 0.34 -26.46 11.70
C GLY A 14 1.55 -26.32 10.77
N SER A 15 1.34 -26.12 9.47
CA SER A 15 2.44 -26.01 8.50
C SER A 15 3.43 -24.90 8.89
N ARG A 16 4.73 -25.14 8.74
CA ARG A 16 5.76 -24.11 8.95
C ARG A 16 5.88 -23.15 7.77
N PHE A 17 5.43 -23.57 6.58
CA PHE A 17 5.49 -22.80 5.35
C PHE A 17 4.11 -22.79 4.68
N VAL A 18 3.60 -21.59 4.39
CA VAL A 18 2.29 -21.41 3.75
C VAL A 18 2.46 -20.47 2.57
N ILE A 19 1.97 -20.89 1.40
CA ILE A 19 1.98 -20.08 0.18
C ILE A 19 0.54 -19.71 -0.13
N LEU A 20 0.27 -18.42 -0.31
CA LEU A 20 -1.06 -17.88 -0.59
C LEU A 20 -1.00 -17.06 -1.87
N ASP A 21 -1.62 -17.56 -2.93
CA ASP A 21 -1.74 -16.79 -4.16
C ASP A 21 -2.98 -15.90 -4.10
N GLU A 22 -2.83 -14.58 -4.08
CA GLU A 22 -3.91 -13.59 -4.08
C GLU A 22 -5.06 -13.88 -3.07
N PRO A 23 -4.76 -13.94 -1.76
CA PRO A 23 -5.69 -14.49 -0.75
C PRO A 23 -6.96 -13.65 -0.56
N THR A 24 -6.95 -12.37 -0.91
CA THR A 24 -8.07 -11.44 -0.72
C THR A 24 -8.70 -10.95 -2.02
N ALA A 25 -8.27 -11.49 -3.17
CA ALA A 25 -8.89 -11.17 -4.46
C ALA A 25 -10.38 -11.55 -4.50
N GLY A 26 -11.22 -10.62 -4.93
CA GLY A 26 -12.68 -10.81 -5.03
C GLY A 26 -13.40 -10.88 -3.67
N VAL A 27 -12.75 -10.45 -2.59
CA VAL A 27 -13.33 -10.38 -1.25
C VAL A 27 -13.70 -8.92 -0.92
N ASP A 28 -14.84 -8.72 -0.27
CA ASP A 28 -15.28 -7.39 0.19
C ASP A 28 -14.35 -6.79 1.25
N VAL A 29 -14.44 -5.47 1.47
CA VAL A 29 -13.54 -4.72 2.34
C VAL A 29 -13.54 -5.24 3.79
N ASN A 30 -14.70 -5.63 4.33
CA ASN A 30 -14.78 -6.11 5.71
C ASN A 30 -14.17 -7.50 5.84
N SER A 31 -14.54 -8.42 4.94
CA SER A 31 -13.98 -9.77 4.92
C SER A 31 -12.46 -9.77 4.67
N ARG A 32 -11.93 -8.79 3.92
CA ARG A 32 -10.48 -8.61 3.73
C ARG A 32 -9.77 -8.32 5.05
N LYS A 33 -10.29 -7.39 5.86
CA LYS A 33 -9.74 -7.07 7.18
C LYS A 33 -9.76 -8.28 8.14
N GLU A 34 -10.80 -9.10 8.06
CA GLU A 34 -10.87 -10.36 8.82
C GLU A 34 -9.78 -11.34 8.39
N ILE A 35 -9.56 -11.50 7.08
CA ILE A 35 -8.49 -12.35 6.56
C ILE A 35 -7.13 -11.83 7.00
N TRP A 36 -6.89 -10.52 6.96
CA TRP A 36 -5.63 -9.93 7.40
C TRP A 36 -5.35 -10.19 8.88
N THR A 37 -6.35 -9.96 9.74
CA THR A 37 -6.26 -10.25 11.17
C THR A 37 -5.94 -11.73 11.41
N LEU A 38 -6.61 -12.63 10.68
CA LEU A 38 -6.39 -14.07 10.78
C LEU A 38 -4.96 -14.46 10.38
N LEU A 39 -4.43 -13.90 9.30
CA LEU A 39 -3.06 -14.17 8.85
C LEU A 39 -2.02 -13.61 9.83
N GLN A 40 -2.22 -12.41 10.36
CA GLN A 40 -1.33 -11.83 11.37
C GLN A 40 -1.26 -12.68 12.64
N ASN A 41 -2.41 -13.13 13.16
CA ASN A 41 -2.48 -13.98 14.35
C ASN A 41 -1.80 -15.33 14.16
N ASN A 42 -1.72 -15.83 12.92
CA ASN A 42 -1.11 -17.11 12.56
C ASN A 42 0.30 -16.99 11.96
N LYS A 43 0.89 -15.79 11.98
CA LYS A 43 2.24 -15.53 11.44
C LYS A 43 3.35 -16.02 12.36
N LYS A 44 3.14 -16.00 13.68
CA LYS A 44 4.18 -16.37 14.65
C LYS A 44 4.56 -17.85 14.50
N GLY A 45 5.85 -18.14 14.34
CA GLY A 45 6.36 -19.50 14.18
C GLY A 45 6.12 -20.11 12.79
N ARG A 46 5.70 -19.31 11.81
CA ARG A 46 5.40 -19.73 10.44
C ARG A 46 5.99 -18.74 9.44
N THR A 47 6.43 -19.24 8.29
CA THR A 47 6.76 -18.42 7.13
C THR A 47 5.58 -18.41 6.18
N ILE A 48 5.08 -17.22 5.85
CA ILE A 48 3.99 -17.02 4.89
C ILE A 48 4.56 -16.28 3.69
N LEU A 49 4.45 -16.88 2.50
CA LEU A 49 4.69 -16.23 1.23
C LEU A 49 3.34 -15.95 0.59
N LEU A 50 3.06 -14.68 0.29
CA LEU A 50 1.84 -14.29 -0.40
C LEU A 50 2.15 -13.46 -1.63
N SER A 51 1.37 -13.65 -2.68
CA SER A 51 1.28 -12.72 -3.81
C SER A 51 0.05 -11.83 -3.60
N THR A 52 0.21 -10.55 -3.92
CA THR A 52 -0.89 -9.59 -3.92
C THR A 52 -0.60 -8.45 -4.87
N HIS A 53 -1.64 -7.95 -5.52
CA HIS A 53 -1.64 -6.68 -6.24
C HIS A 53 -2.12 -5.51 -5.36
N HIS A 54 -2.59 -5.77 -4.14
CA HIS A 54 -3.00 -4.72 -3.21
C HIS A 54 -1.82 -4.25 -2.37
N MET A 55 -1.39 -3.00 -2.56
CA MET A 55 -0.25 -2.44 -1.81
C MET A 55 -0.51 -2.39 -0.30
N ASP A 56 -1.74 -2.07 0.13
CA ASP A 56 -2.12 -2.08 1.55
C ASP A 56 -1.95 -3.46 2.20
N GLU A 57 -2.26 -4.52 1.46
CA GLU A 57 -2.09 -5.90 1.94
C GLU A 57 -0.61 -6.24 2.11
N ALA A 58 0.20 -5.87 1.11
CA ALA A 58 1.65 -6.06 1.18
C ALA A 58 2.26 -5.30 2.36
N ASP A 59 1.83 -4.06 2.60
CA ASP A 59 2.30 -3.18 3.67
C ASP A 59 1.95 -3.73 5.06
N ILE A 60 0.71 -4.20 5.24
CA ILE A 60 0.21 -4.64 6.55
C ILE A 60 0.67 -6.06 6.92
N LEU A 61 0.74 -6.98 5.96
CA LEU A 61 1.01 -8.40 6.26
C LEU A 61 2.49 -8.77 6.20
N SER A 62 3.29 -8.09 5.38
CA SER A 62 4.62 -8.55 5.01
C SER A 62 5.72 -7.96 5.90
N ASP A 63 6.67 -8.78 6.33
CA ASP A 63 7.93 -8.26 6.91
C ASP A 63 8.85 -7.70 5.83
N ARG A 64 8.76 -8.28 4.63
CA ARG A 64 9.54 -7.92 3.44
C ARG A 64 8.66 -8.05 2.22
N ILE A 65 8.77 -7.10 1.30
CA ILE A 65 8.02 -7.05 0.05
C ILE A 65 9.03 -7.22 -1.09
N ALA A 66 8.72 -8.14 -2.00
CA ALA A 66 9.44 -8.36 -3.23
C ALA A 66 8.66 -7.71 -4.38
N ILE A 67 9.27 -6.79 -5.11
CA ILE A 67 8.68 -6.16 -6.30
C ILE A 67 9.23 -6.88 -7.54
N LEU A 68 8.31 -7.46 -8.32
CA LEU A 68 8.62 -8.16 -9.56
C LEU A 68 8.11 -7.33 -10.74
N SER A 69 8.91 -7.22 -11.81
CA SER A 69 8.49 -6.63 -13.08
C SER A 69 9.22 -7.35 -14.22
N GLU A 70 8.52 -7.62 -15.32
CA GLU A 70 9.07 -8.33 -16.49
C GLU A 70 9.79 -9.65 -16.15
N GLY A 71 9.26 -10.41 -15.18
CA GLY A 71 9.87 -11.67 -14.72
C GLY A 71 11.16 -11.50 -13.92
N ARG A 72 11.54 -10.28 -13.52
CA ARG A 72 12.75 -9.97 -12.76
C ARG A 72 12.42 -9.36 -11.41
N LEU A 73 13.23 -9.69 -10.40
CA LEU A 73 13.16 -9.07 -9.07
C LEU A 73 13.80 -7.68 -9.13
N ILE A 74 12.97 -6.65 -9.00
CA ILE A 74 13.38 -5.25 -9.06
C ILE A 74 13.89 -4.79 -7.71
N SER A 75 13.20 -5.16 -6.64
CA SER A 75 13.60 -4.79 -5.28
C SER A 75 13.04 -5.74 -4.24
N LEU A 76 13.72 -5.80 -3.09
CA LEU A 76 13.32 -6.58 -1.94
C LEU A 76 13.71 -5.83 -0.66
N GLY A 77 12.74 -5.60 0.23
CA GLY A 77 13.01 -4.92 1.49
C GLY A 77 11.74 -4.74 2.33
N SER A 78 11.85 -4.11 3.50
CA SER A 78 10.66 -3.71 4.26
C SER A 78 9.87 -2.64 3.50
N SER A 79 8.60 -2.48 3.85
CA SER A 79 7.78 -1.41 3.28
C SER A 79 8.43 -0.03 3.45
N ILE A 80 8.95 0.28 4.64
CA ILE A 80 9.67 1.53 4.92
C ILE A 80 10.89 1.70 4.00
N PHE A 81 11.70 0.65 3.83
CA PHE A 81 12.84 0.70 2.93
C PHE A 81 12.42 0.99 1.48
N LEU A 82 11.37 0.34 1.01
CA LEU A 82 10.87 0.53 -0.36
C LEU A 82 10.27 1.92 -0.56
N LYS A 83 9.50 2.42 0.41
CA LYS A 83 8.97 3.79 0.42
C LYS A 83 10.09 4.83 0.42
N ASN A 84 11.17 4.62 1.19
CA ASN A 84 12.32 5.53 1.17
C ASN A 84 13.13 5.45 -0.13
N LYS A 85 13.19 4.27 -0.75
CA LYS A 85 13.99 4.05 -1.98
C LYS A 85 13.27 4.50 -3.25
N PHE A 86 11.95 4.33 -3.31
CA PHE A 86 11.15 4.55 -4.51
C PHE A 86 10.00 5.55 -4.33
N GLY A 87 9.63 5.86 -3.09
CA GLY A 87 8.61 6.87 -2.80
C GLY A 87 9.17 8.28 -2.91
N GLU A 88 8.27 9.23 -3.08
CA GLU A 88 8.59 10.64 -2.98
C GLU A 88 8.88 11.00 -1.52
N ALA A 89 9.81 11.92 -1.30
CA ALA A 89 10.37 12.19 0.03
C ALA A 89 9.32 12.75 1.02
N PHE A 90 8.26 13.36 0.51
CA PHE A 90 7.12 13.88 1.27
C PHE A 90 5.91 13.96 0.34
N GLN A 91 4.72 13.91 0.92
CA GLN A 91 3.49 14.33 0.24
C GLN A 91 2.80 15.39 1.11
N LEU A 92 2.43 16.52 0.52
CA LEU A 92 1.70 17.59 1.18
C LEU A 92 0.28 17.64 0.59
N PHE A 93 -0.70 17.65 1.47
CA PHE A 93 -2.11 17.79 1.12
C PHE A 93 -2.59 19.17 1.51
N ALA A 94 -3.24 19.88 0.58
CA ALA A 94 -3.87 21.16 0.85
C ALA A 94 -5.33 21.17 0.41
N CYS A 95 -6.22 21.59 1.31
CA CYS A 95 -7.65 21.72 1.04
C CYS A 95 -8.02 23.17 0.73
N LYS A 96 -8.85 23.38 -0.30
CA LYS A 96 -9.42 24.69 -0.60
C LYS A 96 -10.57 24.97 0.37
N LYS A 97 -10.45 26.05 1.17
CA LYS A 97 -11.50 26.43 2.13
C LYS A 97 -12.75 26.97 1.44
N ASP A 98 -12.57 27.70 0.34
CA ASP A 98 -13.66 28.27 -0.47
C ASP A 98 -13.36 28.02 -1.95
N ARG A 99 -14.28 27.35 -2.66
CA ARG A 99 -14.11 26.94 -4.06
C ARG A 99 -14.20 28.10 -5.04
N SER A 100 -14.79 29.23 -4.63
CA SER A 100 -14.95 30.41 -5.48
C SER A 100 -13.67 31.22 -5.63
N ILE A 101 -12.68 30.96 -4.76
CA ILE A 101 -11.41 31.68 -4.75
C ILE A 101 -10.43 30.97 -5.68
N ASP A 102 -9.87 31.72 -6.62
CA ASP A 102 -8.78 31.24 -7.46
C ASP A 102 -7.47 31.20 -6.66
N TYR A 103 -6.97 30.00 -6.39
CA TYR A 103 -5.71 29.77 -5.70
C TYR A 103 -4.50 29.62 -6.64
N THR A 104 -4.67 29.78 -7.96
CA THR A 104 -3.61 29.51 -8.97
C THR A 104 -2.34 30.31 -8.70
N ALA A 105 -2.48 31.60 -8.34
CA ALA A 105 -1.33 32.45 -8.00
C ALA A 105 -0.57 31.95 -6.76
N ILE A 106 -1.29 31.48 -5.74
CA ILE A 106 -0.70 30.96 -4.50
C ILE A 106 -0.01 29.63 -4.76
N ILE A 107 -0.66 28.73 -5.50
CA ILE A 107 -0.10 27.43 -5.89
C ILE A 107 1.19 27.62 -6.68
N THR A 108 1.18 28.54 -7.65
CA THR A 108 2.36 28.87 -8.48
C THR A 108 3.50 29.42 -7.63
N ARG A 109 3.19 30.27 -6.65
CA ARG A 109 4.20 30.83 -5.75
C ARG A 109 4.81 29.74 -4.86
N ILE A 110 3.98 28.86 -4.30
CA ILE A 110 4.45 27.74 -3.47
C ILE A 110 5.34 26.79 -4.28
N THR A 111 4.99 26.47 -5.52
CA THR A 111 5.82 25.56 -6.34
C THR A 111 7.11 26.21 -6.84
N THR A 112 7.13 27.54 -7.04
CA THR A 112 8.31 28.24 -7.59
C THR A 112 9.29 28.69 -6.51
N GLU A 113 8.80 29.07 -5.33
CA GLU A 113 9.63 29.57 -4.21
C GLU A 113 10.08 28.47 -3.25
N ALA A 114 9.63 27.22 -3.45
CA ALA A 114 10.05 26.11 -2.60
C ALA A 114 11.53 25.77 -2.77
N THR A 115 12.22 25.61 -1.64
CA THR A 115 13.63 25.17 -1.59
C THR A 115 13.81 23.72 -2.07
N ILE A 116 12.73 22.95 -2.11
CA ILE A 116 12.71 21.54 -2.50
C ILE A 116 11.83 21.43 -3.75
N PRO A 117 12.23 20.67 -4.79
CA PRO A 117 11.39 20.49 -5.97
C PRO A 117 10.05 19.85 -5.57
N ILE A 118 8.95 20.54 -5.91
CA ILE A 118 7.58 20.08 -5.67
C ILE A 118 6.96 19.70 -7.02
N ARG A 119 6.41 18.49 -7.11
CA ARG A 119 5.52 18.05 -8.18
C ARG A 119 4.08 18.08 -7.68
N LEU A 120 3.18 18.56 -8.53
CA LEU A 120 1.76 18.52 -8.28
C LEU A 120 1.19 17.29 -9.00
N HIS A 121 0.59 16.36 -8.25
CA HIS A 121 0.07 15.09 -8.79
C HIS A 121 -1.44 15.07 -8.99
N ASP A 122 -2.20 15.75 -8.13
CA ASP A 122 -3.65 15.75 -8.20
C ASP A 122 -4.22 17.15 -7.89
N GLN A 123 -5.18 17.54 -8.70
CA GLN A 123 -5.83 18.85 -8.69
C GLN A 123 -7.34 18.64 -8.81
N THR A 124 -7.94 18.07 -7.76
CA THR A 124 -9.41 17.96 -7.70
C THR A 124 -10.03 19.29 -7.26
N GLU A 125 -11.36 19.38 -7.36
CA GLU A 125 -12.09 20.55 -6.85
C GLU A 125 -11.89 20.75 -5.33
N GLU A 126 -11.59 19.68 -4.59
CA GLU A 126 -11.53 19.69 -3.13
C GLU A 126 -10.10 19.65 -2.58
N GLU A 127 -9.17 18.99 -3.27
CA GLU A 127 -7.85 18.64 -2.73
C GLU A 127 -6.72 18.86 -3.74
N LEU A 128 -5.59 19.31 -3.23
CA LEU A 128 -4.32 19.46 -3.94
C LEU A 128 -3.29 18.53 -3.30
N VAL A 129 -2.63 17.70 -4.11
CA VAL A 129 -1.57 16.78 -3.67
C VAL A 129 -0.23 17.20 -4.29
N PHE A 130 0.74 17.46 -3.41
CA PHE A 130 2.10 17.87 -3.76
C PHE A 130 3.11 16.81 -3.28
N SER A 131 4.24 16.65 -3.97
CA SER A 131 5.27 15.65 -3.66
C SER A 131 6.70 16.06 -4.02
#